data_AF-A0A926HF83-F1
#
_entry.id   AF-A0A926HF83-F1
#
_cell.length_a   1.000
_cell.length_b   1.000
_cell.length_c   1.000
_cell.angle_alpha   90.00
_cell.angle_beta   90.00
_cell.angle_gamma   90.00
#
_symmetry.space_group_name_H-M   'P 1'
#
loop_
_entity.id
_entity.type
_entity.pdbx_description
1 polymer ?
#
loop_
_entity_poly.entity_id
_entity_poly.type
_entity_poly.pdbx_seq_one_letter_code
_entity_poly.pdbx_strand_id
1 'polypeptide(L)'
;MLRPMELFVRTLKASRRVSTPLIAIRTADPALAAARIADVAGKDAAILRWDSVRGLVKVNEQGNREIAKIIGERSPASVGPVDALVFAAELCEDSILVYDNAQRFWDNAEVAQAIWNLRDVFKANGRTLALLTTPGAVLPPELAQDVLVLDEPLPAEEDLSRILEDTIEAADLPAL
;
A
#
# COMPACT_ATOMS: atom_id res chain seq x y z
N MET A 1 8.87 -5.46 25.81
CA MET A 1 8.49 -4.34 24.91
C MET A 1 8.53 -4.89 23.49
N LEU A 2 7.56 -4.59 22.64
CA LEU A 2 7.61 -5.06 21.24
C LEU A 2 8.71 -4.33 20.48
N ARG A 3 9.39 -5.02 19.55
CA ARG A 3 10.37 -4.39 18.66
C ARG A 3 9.66 -3.38 17.74
N PRO A 4 10.33 -2.31 17.27
CA PRO A 4 9.70 -1.30 16.42
C PRO A 4 8.99 -1.89 15.19
N MET A 5 9.65 -2.81 14.49
CA MET A 5 9.07 -3.45 13.30
C MET A 5 7.84 -4.31 13.63
N GLU A 6 7.86 -5.03 14.75
CA GLU A 6 6.70 -5.82 15.21
C GLU A 6 5.52 -4.91 15.57
N LEU A 7 5.81 -3.76 16.19
CA LEU A 7 4.80 -2.76 16.50
C LEU A 7 4.17 -2.19 15.21
N PHE A 8 4.99 -1.87 14.21
CA PHE A 8 4.52 -1.40 12.90
C PHE A 8 3.57 -2.42 12.25
N VAL A 9 3.99 -3.68 12.12
CA VAL A 9 3.17 -4.74 11.52
C VAL A 9 1.88 -4.95 12.32
N ARG A 10 1.95 -4.93 13.65
CA ARG A 10 0.77 -5.05 14.51
C ARG A 10 -0.20 -3.88 14.32
N THR A 11 0.30 -2.66 14.18
CA THR A 11 -0.51 -1.47 13.94
C THR A 11 -1.16 -1.51 12.56
N LEU A 12 -0.43 -1.90 11.52
CA LEU A 12 -0.99 -2.11 10.16
C LEU A 12 -2.08 -3.19 10.16
N LYS A 13 -1.89 -4.28 10.91
CA LYS A 13 -2.92 -5.32 11.07
C LYS A 13 -4.12 -4.84 11.88
N ALA A 14 -3.91 -3.98 12.87
CA ALA A 14 -4.98 -3.41 13.66
C ALA A 14 -5.82 -2.42 12.85
N SER A 15 -5.19 -1.55 12.06
CA SER A 15 -5.87 -0.55 11.22
C SER A 15 -6.79 -1.21 10.20
N ARG A 16 -6.36 -2.29 9.54
CA ARG A 16 -7.23 -3.08 8.65
C ARG A 16 -8.42 -3.69 9.38
N ARG A 17 -8.19 -4.27 10.57
CA ARG A 17 -9.25 -4.90 11.38
C ARG A 17 -10.34 -3.93 11.81
N VAL A 18 -9.99 -2.66 11.99
CA VAL A 18 -10.94 -1.59 12.30
C VAL A 18 -11.37 -0.79 11.07
N SER A 19 -11.13 -1.34 9.86
CA SER A 19 -11.51 -0.75 8.58
C SER A 19 -11.03 0.69 8.38
N THR A 20 -9.77 0.98 8.78
CA THR A 20 -9.14 2.29 8.50
C THR A 20 -8.98 2.46 6.99
N PRO A 21 -9.69 3.43 6.36
CA PRO A 21 -9.80 3.48 4.91
C PRO A 21 -8.54 4.01 4.23
N LEU A 22 -7.89 5.03 4.81
CA LEU A 22 -6.76 5.73 4.20
C LEU A 22 -5.55 5.62 5.12
N ILE A 23 -4.45 5.07 4.61
CA ILE A 23 -3.20 4.90 5.35
C ILE A 23 -2.05 5.41 4.49
N ALA A 24 -1.27 6.36 5.01
CA ALA A 24 0.01 6.75 4.44
C ALA A 24 1.14 6.01 5.16
N ILE A 25 1.90 5.21 4.42
CA ILE A 25 3.06 4.47 4.94
C ILE A 25 4.31 5.18 4.44
N ARG A 26 5.08 5.71 5.38
CA ARG A 26 6.38 6.33 5.14
C ARG A 26 7.45 5.26 5.29
N THR A 27 8.12 4.93 4.19
CA THR A 27 9.04 3.81 4.13
C THR A 27 10.27 4.12 3.28
N ALA A 28 11.43 3.61 3.69
CA ALA A 28 12.64 3.60 2.89
C ALA A 28 12.67 2.46 1.85
N ASP A 29 11.81 1.44 2.01
CA ASP A 29 11.71 0.27 1.14
C ASP A 29 10.23 0.01 0.73
N PRO A 30 9.77 0.64 -0.35
CA PRO A 30 8.41 0.44 -0.86
C PRO A 30 8.11 -0.99 -1.30
N ALA A 31 9.11 -1.80 -1.64
CA ALA A 31 8.90 -3.18 -2.05
C ALA A 31 8.58 -4.05 -0.84
N LEU A 32 9.38 -3.93 0.23
CA LEU A 32 9.14 -4.62 1.49
C LEU A 32 7.85 -4.15 2.16
N ALA A 33 7.55 -2.85 2.17
CA ALA A 33 6.29 -2.33 2.68
C ALA A 33 5.08 -2.93 1.95
N ALA A 34 5.13 -3.02 0.61
CA ALA A 34 4.08 -3.64 -0.19
C ALA A 34 3.92 -5.14 0.12
N ALA A 35 5.02 -5.87 0.34
CA ALA A 35 4.97 -7.26 0.75
C ALA A 35 4.30 -7.43 2.13
N ARG A 36 4.68 -6.60 3.12
CA ARG A 36 4.04 -6.61 4.45
C ARG A 36 2.57 -6.27 4.40
N ILE A 37 2.16 -5.33 3.55
CA ILE A 37 0.75 -5.01 3.31
C ILE A 37 0.01 -6.26 2.80
N ALA A 38 0.59 -6.97 1.82
CA ALA A 38 0.00 -8.19 1.30
C ALA A 38 -0.10 -9.31 2.36
N ASP A 39 0.94 -9.48 3.18
CA ASP A 39 0.93 -10.46 4.28
C ASP A 39 -0.16 -10.15 5.31
N VAL A 40 -0.32 -8.86 5.67
CA VAL A 40 -1.35 -8.41 6.62
C VAL A 40 -2.76 -8.56 6.03
N ALA A 41 -2.91 -8.38 4.72
CA ALA A 41 -4.20 -8.52 4.03
C ALA A 41 -4.74 -9.95 4.04
N GLY A 42 -3.86 -10.94 4.06
CA GLY A 42 -4.22 -12.34 3.91
C GLY A 42 -4.50 -12.72 2.44
N LYS A 43 -4.81 -14.00 2.23
CA LYS A 43 -4.89 -14.60 0.89
C LYS A 43 -6.17 -14.26 0.13
N ASP A 44 -7.22 -13.84 0.83
CA ASP A 44 -8.55 -13.65 0.24
C ASP A 44 -8.80 -12.22 -0.24
N ALA A 45 -8.03 -11.24 0.26
CA ALA A 45 -8.14 -9.85 -0.14
C ALA A 45 -7.63 -9.63 -1.57
N ALA A 46 -8.38 -8.91 -2.41
CA ALA A 46 -7.87 -8.46 -3.71
C ALA A 46 -6.87 -7.32 -3.52
N ILE A 47 -5.67 -7.45 -4.09
CA ILE A 47 -4.62 -6.43 -3.97
C ILE A 47 -4.21 -5.95 -5.35
N LEU A 48 -4.39 -4.64 -5.57
CA LEU A 48 -3.88 -3.92 -6.72
C LEU A 48 -2.80 -2.94 -6.28
N ARG A 49 -1.91 -2.60 -7.22
CA ARG A 49 -0.87 -1.60 -7.04
C ARG A 49 -0.91 -0.64 -8.21
N TRP A 50 -0.72 0.65 -7.95
CA TRP A 50 -0.57 1.65 -8.99
C TRP A 50 0.79 2.33 -8.87
N ASP A 51 1.46 2.50 -10.00
CA ASP A 51 2.61 3.39 -10.14
C ASP A 51 2.57 4.13 -11.49
N SER A 52 3.29 5.24 -11.56
CA SER A 52 3.24 6.16 -12.70
C SER A 52 3.83 5.62 -14.00
N VAL A 53 4.51 4.46 -13.97
CA VAL A 53 5.16 3.86 -15.14
C VAL A 53 4.34 2.70 -15.68
N ARG A 54 3.88 1.81 -14.80
CA ARG A 54 3.14 0.59 -15.17
C ARG A 54 1.62 0.78 -15.12
N GLY A 55 1.14 1.90 -14.61
CA GLY A 55 -0.28 2.11 -14.35
C GLY A 55 -0.78 1.19 -13.25
N LEU A 56 -1.96 0.61 -13.44
CA LEU A 56 -2.57 -0.30 -12.48
C LEU A 56 -2.10 -1.74 -12.73
N VAL A 57 -1.61 -2.41 -11.70
CA VAL A 57 -1.10 -3.79 -11.77
C VAL A 57 -1.71 -4.64 -10.67
N LYS A 58 -1.87 -5.93 -10.95
CA LYS A 58 -2.23 -6.93 -9.93
C LYS A 58 -1.04 -7.22 -9.01
N VAL A 59 -1.34 -7.49 -7.73
CA VAL A 59 -0.35 -8.04 -6.77
C VAL A 59 -0.60 -9.52 -6.51
N ASN A 60 -1.87 -9.96 -6.48
CA ASN A 60 -2.24 -11.36 -6.28
C ASN A 60 -3.32 -11.84 -7.26
N GLU A 61 -3.71 -13.12 -7.16
CA GLU A 61 -4.72 -13.73 -8.03
C GLU A 61 -6.10 -13.06 -7.90
N GLN A 62 -6.48 -12.68 -6.69
CA GLN A 62 -7.73 -11.97 -6.41
C GLN A 62 -7.73 -10.61 -7.10
N GLY A 63 -6.63 -9.87 -7.01
CA GLY A 63 -6.41 -8.63 -7.77
C GLY A 63 -6.51 -8.83 -9.28
N ASN A 64 -5.99 -9.93 -9.83
CA ASN A 64 -6.14 -10.25 -11.25
C ASN A 64 -7.61 -10.41 -11.69
N ARG A 65 -8.47 -10.95 -10.81
CA ARG A 65 -9.90 -11.11 -11.11
C ARG A 65 -10.66 -9.79 -11.05
N GLU A 66 -10.23 -8.88 -10.18
CA GLU A 66 -10.87 -7.58 -10.00
C GLU A 66 -10.42 -6.56 -11.04
N ILE A 67 -9.14 -6.54 -11.42
CA ILE A 67 -8.60 -5.51 -12.31
C ILE A 67 -9.35 -5.45 -13.65
N ALA A 68 -9.68 -6.60 -14.23
CA ALA A 68 -10.42 -6.67 -15.50
C ALA A 68 -11.87 -6.18 -15.38
N LYS A 69 -12.49 -6.28 -14.19
CA LYS A 69 -13.86 -5.83 -13.96
C LYS A 69 -13.94 -4.31 -13.88
N ILE A 70 -12.97 -3.69 -13.20
CA ILE A 70 -13.03 -2.26 -12.88
C ILE A 70 -12.51 -1.36 -14.02
N ILE A 71 -11.56 -1.84 -14.84
CA ILE A 71 -11.01 -1.03 -15.95
C ILE A 71 -11.69 -1.31 -17.31
N GLY A 72 -12.48 -2.37 -17.40
CA GLY A 72 -13.15 -2.80 -18.64
C GLY A 72 -12.14 -3.10 -19.74
N GLU A 73 -12.31 -2.46 -20.90
CA GLU A 73 -11.44 -2.64 -22.08
C GLU A 73 -10.17 -1.76 -22.06
N ARG A 74 -10.01 -0.89 -21.05
CA ARG A 74 -8.81 -0.04 -20.93
C ARG A 74 -7.57 -0.88 -20.66
N SER A 75 -6.43 -0.43 -21.19
CA SER A 75 -5.14 -1.01 -20.82
C SER A 75 -4.80 -0.64 -19.38
N PRO A 76 -4.39 -1.59 -18.51
CA PRO A 76 -3.95 -1.27 -17.15
C PRO A 76 -2.80 -0.25 -17.13
N ALA A 77 -1.92 -0.29 -18.14
CA ALA A 77 -0.80 0.64 -18.28
C ALA A 77 -1.20 2.08 -18.64
N SER A 78 -2.44 2.28 -19.12
CA SER A 78 -2.97 3.63 -19.41
C SER A 78 -3.70 4.27 -18.22
N VAL A 79 -3.85 3.55 -17.10
CA VAL A 79 -4.56 4.05 -15.92
C VAL A 79 -3.71 5.13 -15.25
N GLY A 80 -4.18 6.37 -15.30
CA GLY A 80 -3.53 7.52 -14.67
C GLY A 80 -3.70 7.58 -13.14
N PRO A 81 -3.09 8.57 -12.49
CA PRO A 81 -3.12 8.73 -11.03
C PRO A 81 -4.54 8.90 -10.47
N VAL A 82 -5.34 9.75 -11.11
CA VAL A 82 -6.73 10.00 -10.70
C VAL A 82 -7.62 8.80 -11.05
N ASP A 83 -7.47 8.24 -12.27
CA ASP A 83 -8.25 7.06 -12.70
C ASP A 83 -8.07 5.88 -11.74
N ALA A 84 -6.86 5.64 -11.25
CA ALA A 84 -6.58 4.56 -10.31
C ALA A 84 -7.41 4.68 -9.04
N LEU A 85 -7.55 5.90 -8.50
CA LEU A 85 -8.34 6.18 -7.31
C LEU A 85 -9.84 6.08 -7.61
N VAL A 86 -10.30 6.53 -8.78
CA VAL A 86 -11.69 6.37 -9.22
C VAL A 86 -12.05 4.90 -9.34
N PHE A 87 -11.23 4.09 -10.00
CA PHE A 87 -11.45 2.64 -10.12
C PHE A 87 -11.36 1.92 -8.77
N ALA A 88 -10.60 2.44 -7.82
CA ALA A 88 -10.52 1.89 -6.48
C ALA A 88 -11.89 1.86 -5.76
N ALA A 89 -12.76 2.84 -6.06
CA ALA A 89 -14.10 2.92 -5.49
C ALA A 89 -15.00 1.73 -5.89
N GLU A 90 -14.68 1.05 -6.98
CA GLU A 90 -15.42 -0.09 -7.53
C GLU A 90 -14.82 -1.45 -7.13
N LEU A 91 -13.73 -1.46 -6.36
CA LEU A 91 -13.14 -2.71 -5.88
C LEU A 91 -14.08 -3.46 -4.93
N CYS A 92 -13.97 -4.78 -4.93
CA CYS A 92 -14.67 -5.63 -3.97
C CYS A 92 -14.31 -5.32 -2.51
N GLU A 93 -15.14 -5.80 -1.59
CA GLU A 93 -14.92 -5.67 -0.14
C GLU A 93 -13.55 -6.23 0.28
N ASP A 94 -13.00 -5.69 1.37
CA ASP A 94 -11.69 -6.05 1.94
C ASP A 94 -10.47 -5.89 1.03
N SER A 95 -10.63 -5.32 -0.17
CA SER A 95 -9.55 -5.08 -1.12
C SER A 95 -8.57 -3.99 -0.67
N ILE A 96 -7.36 -4.00 -1.24
CA ILE A 96 -6.35 -2.96 -1.06
C ILE A 96 -5.94 -2.40 -2.41
N LEU A 97 -5.87 -1.07 -2.49
CA LEU A 97 -5.05 -0.38 -3.48
C LEU A 97 -3.76 0.13 -2.82
N VAL A 98 -2.61 -0.35 -3.30
CA VAL A 98 -1.28 0.19 -2.96
C VAL A 98 -0.94 1.27 -3.98
N TYR A 99 -0.72 2.50 -3.53
CA TYR A 99 -0.46 3.64 -4.41
C TYR A 99 0.97 4.14 -4.20
N ASP A 100 1.84 3.91 -5.19
CA ASP A 100 3.26 4.24 -5.09
C ASP A 100 3.53 5.73 -5.23
N ASN A 101 4.48 6.21 -4.43
CA ASN A 101 4.97 7.59 -4.46
C ASN A 101 3.85 8.64 -4.38
N ALA A 102 2.85 8.43 -3.51
CA ALA A 102 1.69 9.29 -3.40
C ALA A 102 2.06 10.78 -3.18
N GLN A 103 3.17 11.03 -2.48
CA GLN A 103 3.71 12.37 -2.24
C GLN A 103 4.13 13.14 -3.49
N ARG A 104 4.24 12.47 -4.64
CA ARG A 104 4.49 13.13 -5.94
C ARG A 104 3.21 13.63 -6.61
N PHE A 105 2.04 13.20 -6.13
CA PHE A 105 0.76 13.40 -6.81
C PHE A 105 -0.29 14.11 -5.95
N TRP A 106 -0.23 13.99 -4.62
CA TRP A 106 -1.29 14.51 -3.74
C TRP A 106 -1.40 16.04 -3.65
N ASP A 107 -0.46 16.79 -4.24
CA ASP A 107 -0.56 18.25 -4.36
C ASP A 107 -1.45 18.65 -5.56
N ASN A 108 -1.75 17.70 -6.44
CA ASN A 108 -2.78 17.87 -7.45
C ASN A 108 -4.16 17.76 -6.76
N ALA A 109 -4.98 18.80 -6.90
CA ALA A 109 -6.30 18.87 -6.29
C ALA A 109 -7.22 17.70 -6.67
N GLU A 110 -7.16 17.19 -7.90
CA GLU A 110 -7.97 16.04 -8.33
C GLU A 110 -7.53 14.76 -7.63
N VAL A 111 -6.23 14.57 -7.42
CA VAL A 111 -5.69 13.42 -6.69
C VAL A 111 -6.05 13.50 -5.21
N ALA A 112 -5.84 14.66 -4.57
CA ALA A 112 -6.24 14.87 -3.19
C ALA A 112 -7.73 14.62 -2.98
N GLN A 113 -8.58 15.17 -3.86
CA GLN A 113 -10.02 14.98 -3.80
C GLN A 113 -10.41 13.51 -4.01
N ALA A 114 -9.78 12.81 -4.95
CA ALA A 114 -10.05 11.40 -5.21
C ALA A 114 -9.63 10.51 -4.02
N ILE A 115 -8.49 10.79 -3.37
CA ILE A 115 -8.09 10.12 -2.11
C ILE A 115 -9.17 10.35 -1.05
N TRP A 116 -9.62 11.58 -0.88
CA TRP A 116 -10.61 11.93 0.15
C TRP A 116 -11.96 11.24 -0.08
N ASN A 117 -12.43 11.19 -1.34
CA ASN A 117 -13.68 10.54 -1.72
C ASN A 117 -13.70 9.04 -1.37
N LEU A 118 -12.53 8.38 -1.35
CA LEU A 118 -12.44 6.97 -0.97
C LEU A 118 -12.66 6.74 0.52
N ARG A 119 -12.53 7.76 1.39
CA ARG A 119 -12.64 7.61 2.85
C ARG A 119 -13.93 6.90 3.26
N ASP A 120 -15.07 7.42 2.83
CA ASP A 120 -16.37 6.94 3.30
C ASP A 120 -16.76 5.64 2.58
N VAL A 121 -16.40 5.52 1.30
CA VAL A 121 -16.60 4.32 0.47
C VAL A 121 -15.84 3.12 1.04
N PHE A 122 -14.61 3.32 1.51
CA PHE A 122 -13.76 2.24 2.02
C PHE A 122 -14.09 1.87 3.47
N LYS A 123 -14.50 2.84 4.28
CA LYS A 123 -14.90 2.61 5.68
C LYS A 123 -16.10 1.67 5.80
N ALA A 124 -16.96 1.63 4.79
CA ALA A 124 -18.17 0.81 4.80
C ALA A 124 -17.92 -0.70 4.76
N ASN A 125 -16.81 -1.15 4.17
CA ASN A 125 -16.61 -2.57 3.81
C ASN A 125 -15.14 -3.03 3.77
N GLY A 126 -14.29 -2.51 4.66
CA GLY A 126 -12.95 -3.07 4.92
C GLY A 126 -11.88 -2.76 3.88
N ARG A 127 -12.21 -1.98 2.84
CA ARG A 127 -11.24 -1.58 1.81
C ARG A 127 -10.19 -0.64 2.39
N THR A 128 -9.00 -0.67 1.82
CA THR A 128 -7.88 0.15 2.30
C THR A 128 -7.11 0.75 1.12
N LEU A 129 -6.88 2.06 1.16
CA LEU A 129 -5.92 2.75 0.31
C LEU A 129 -4.61 2.89 1.10
N ALA A 130 -3.56 2.24 0.62
CA ALA A 130 -2.22 2.34 1.18
C ALA A 130 -1.35 3.25 0.30
N LEU A 131 -1.17 4.49 0.72
CA LEU A 131 -0.31 5.48 0.08
C LEU A 131 1.15 5.23 0.50
N LEU A 132 1.98 4.69 -0.38
CA LEU A 132 3.41 4.55 -0.11
C LEU A 132 4.13 5.85 -0.39
N THR A 133 4.92 6.29 0.58
CA THR A 133 5.63 7.57 0.54
C THR A 133 7.04 7.46 1.10
N THR A 134 7.90 8.42 0.75
CA THR A 134 9.24 8.52 1.33
C THR A 134 9.18 8.93 2.81
N PRO A 135 10.19 8.57 3.63
CA PRO A 135 10.28 9.05 5.01
C PRO A 135 10.24 10.58 5.07
N GLY A 136 9.49 11.12 6.03
CA GLY A 136 9.31 12.56 6.19
C GLY A 136 8.32 13.23 5.21
N ALA A 137 7.68 12.48 4.30
CA ALA A 137 6.59 13.03 3.49
C ALA A 137 5.48 13.62 4.38
N VAL A 138 4.94 14.76 3.98
CA VAL A 138 3.92 15.52 4.70
C VAL A 138 2.65 15.57 3.85
N LEU A 139 1.55 15.08 4.40
CA LEU A 139 0.24 15.13 3.75
C LEU A 139 -0.20 16.59 3.50
N PRO A 140 -0.92 16.85 2.41
CA PRO A 140 -1.57 18.14 2.23
C PRO A 140 -2.66 18.35 3.30
N PRO A 141 -2.98 19.60 3.68
CA PRO A 141 -3.89 19.92 4.78
C PRO A 141 -5.25 19.23 4.69
N GLU A 142 -5.76 19.07 3.47
CA GLU A 142 -7.06 18.46 3.15
C GLU A 142 -7.12 16.98 3.56
N LEU A 143 -5.97 16.29 3.58
CA LEU A 143 -5.87 14.88 3.93
C LEU A 143 -5.35 14.62 5.34
N ALA A 144 -4.73 15.62 5.97
CA ALA A 144 -4.00 15.46 7.23
C ALA A 144 -4.85 14.92 8.41
N GLN A 145 -6.16 15.18 8.42
CA GLN A 145 -7.07 14.73 9.48
C GLN A 145 -7.73 13.37 9.20
N ASP A 146 -7.70 12.90 7.94
CA ASP A 146 -8.43 11.72 7.50
C ASP A 146 -7.53 10.51 7.18
N VAL A 147 -6.22 10.72 7.07
CA VAL A 147 -5.25 9.69 6.70
C VAL A 147 -4.41 9.27 7.91
N LEU A 148 -4.41 7.98 8.23
CA LEU A 148 -3.53 7.42 9.24
C LEU A 148 -2.09 7.38 8.71
N VAL A 149 -1.16 8.06 9.38
CA VAL A 149 0.27 8.00 9.02
C VAL A 149 0.98 6.94 9.84
N LEU A 150 1.67 6.03 9.16
CA LEU A 150 2.52 5.00 9.76
C LEU A 150 3.95 5.16 9.25
N ASP A 151 4.90 5.23 10.18
CA ASP A 151 6.32 5.13 9.87
C ASP A 151 6.77 3.68 9.92
N GLU A 152 7.25 3.18 8.80
CA GLU A 152 8.00 1.92 8.81
C GLU A 152 9.39 2.20 9.40
N PRO A 153 9.76 1.56 10.52
CA PRO A 153 11.07 1.76 11.11
C PRO A 153 12.14 1.11 10.24
N LEU A 154 13.37 1.60 10.35
CA LEU A 154 14.51 0.88 9.79
C LEU A 154 14.65 -0.49 10.48
N PRO A 155 15.09 -1.53 9.74
CA PRO A 155 15.36 -2.83 10.32
C PRO A 155 16.43 -2.72 11.42
N ALA A 156 16.25 -3.49 12.49
CA ALA A 156 17.25 -3.60 13.55
C ALA A 156 18.47 -4.41 13.07
N GLU A 157 19.57 -4.36 13.81
CA GLU A 157 20.78 -5.11 13.49
C GLU A 157 20.49 -6.61 13.29
N GLU A 158 19.68 -7.20 14.16
CA GLU A 158 19.33 -8.63 14.07
C GLU A 158 18.45 -8.94 12.86
N ASP A 159 17.60 -8.00 12.44
CA ASP A 159 16.82 -8.14 11.21
C ASP A 159 17.73 -8.08 9.98
N LEU A 160 18.74 -7.20 10.00
CA LEU A 160 19.74 -7.11 8.94
C LEU A 160 20.63 -8.34 8.87
N SER A 161 21.07 -8.89 10.00
CA SER A 161 21.84 -10.14 10.05
C SER A 161 21.07 -11.29 9.40
N ARG A 162 19.79 -11.44 9.73
CA ARG A 162 18.94 -12.47 9.11
C ARG A 162 18.75 -12.24 7.61
N ILE A 163 18.48 -11.00 7.18
CA ILE A 163 18.36 -10.68 5.75
C ILE A 163 19.66 -11.02 5.01
N LEU A 164 20.81 -10.76 5.63
CA LEU A 164 22.12 -11.10 5.07
C LEU A 164 22.30 -12.61 4.96
N GLU A 165 22.00 -13.37 6.02
CA GLU A 165 22.04 -14.84 6.01
C GLU A 165 21.13 -15.43 4.92
N ASP A 166 19.87 -15.00 4.85
CA ASP A 166 18.91 -15.41 3.82
C ASP A 166 19.44 -15.08 2.40
N THR A 167 20.13 -13.95 2.24
CA THR A 167 20.72 -13.54 0.96
C THR A 167 21.94 -14.38 0.58
N ILE A 168 22.80 -14.72 1.55
CA ILE A 168 23.96 -15.59 1.34
C ILE A 168 23.50 -17.00 0.94
N GLU A 169 22.50 -17.54 1.65
CA GLU A 169 21.90 -18.83 1.33
C GLU A 169 21.27 -18.84 -0.06
N ALA A 170 20.47 -17.82 -0.39
CA ALA A 170 19.84 -17.70 -1.71
C ALA A 170 20.87 -17.54 -2.85
N ALA A 171 22.04 -16.98 -2.56
CA ALA A 171 23.14 -16.82 -3.50
C ALA A 171 24.04 -18.07 -3.63
N ASP A 172 23.79 -19.12 -2.85
CA ASP A 172 24.62 -20.33 -2.74
C ASP A 172 26.11 -19.99 -2.48
N LEU A 173 26.33 -18.97 -1.64
CA LEU A 173 27.66 -18.54 -1.23
C LEU A 173 28.04 -19.19 0.10
N PRO A 174 29.33 -19.51 0.33
CA PRO A 174 29.79 -19.94 1.64
C PRO A 174 29.58 -18.81 2.66
N ALA A 175 29.21 -19.19 3.90
CA ALA A 175 29.05 -18.25 5.00
C ALA A 175 30.36 -17.44 5.23
N LEU A 176 30.19 -16.16 5.56
CA LEU A 176 31.28 -15.21 5.82
C LEU A 176 31.99 -15.47 7.16
#